data_AF-A0A0G1GGP3-F1
#
_entry.id   AF-A0A0G1GGP3-F1
#
_cell.length_a   1.000
_cell.length_b   1.000
_cell.length_c   1.000
_cell.angle_alpha   90.00
_cell.angle_beta   90.00
_cell.angle_gamma   90.00
#
_symmetry.space_group_name_H-M   'P 1'
#
loop_
_entity.id
_entity.type
_entity.pdbx_description
1 polymer ?
#
loop_
_entity_poly.entity_id
_entity_poly.type
_entity_poly.pdbx_seq_one_letter_code
_entity_poly.pdbx_strand_id
1 'polypeptide(L)'
;MKKDEKELLEQGNSLIERARHIDAYLNRPNSVLPINDLNILIKDFEKTIKELPRIKNPESINEVFLFELKQRLLGEKMFWQTTYKSEQPSFDEIINTSGVPKSDIDDVEKWLKQNLDKVIKTNSQVLNEKHYEYRENPLLSALATYQEASELLLKSIDKVLKLLNSFQSRVPEIAKIRKEFKIVALRGDRSFTYSVKRIIGISIPNTIFTANGKLKVDYTALIAAVAEEACAHAVSQIKTEADRNLPEFIKDDLHLGVKPSNESVAEYFVEEIFDWLEKERKKTDFEIDIDEIVREHKKQKVLSDYWKNIWLYEILVLAQSKKEDFKNQMKKLAKYWIDPSGPRRTINKYNEYWDRKTGRLLPNTVRELIYCAKPIKRLEKEIGKNRLRKLENKLLEGHWSPLGLEFWIKNQ
;
A
#
# COMPACT_ATOMS: atom_id res chain seq x y z
N MET A 1 -0.17 -37.03 18.30
CA MET A 1 0.40 -37.08 16.94
C MET A 1 0.80 -35.67 16.54
N LYS A 2 1.98 -35.47 15.96
CA LYS A 2 2.30 -34.21 15.27
C LYS A 2 1.51 -34.23 13.96
N LYS A 3 0.76 -33.16 13.67
CA LYS A 3 0.10 -33.00 12.37
C LYS A 3 1.15 -32.88 11.28
N ASP A 4 0.83 -33.39 10.10
CA ASP A 4 1.69 -33.17 8.93
C ASP A 4 1.55 -31.72 8.41
N GLU A 5 2.45 -31.31 7.53
CA GLU A 5 2.47 -29.94 7.00
C GLU A 5 1.19 -29.59 6.23
N LYS A 6 0.65 -30.56 5.50
CA LYS A 6 -0.54 -30.38 4.67
C LYS A 6 -1.78 -30.15 5.55
N GLU A 7 -1.93 -30.96 6.60
CA GLU A 7 -2.97 -30.82 7.62
C GLU A 7 -2.92 -29.43 8.29
N LEU A 8 -1.73 -28.91 8.58
CA LEU A 8 -1.56 -27.58 9.16
C LEU A 8 -1.99 -26.47 8.19
N LEU A 9 -1.63 -26.58 6.90
CA LEU A 9 -2.04 -25.62 5.87
C LEU A 9 -3.56 -25.65 5.63
N GLU A 10 -4.16 -26.84 5.56
CA GLU A 10 -5.61 -27.02 5.41
C GLU A 10 -6.38 -26.45 6.61
N GLN A 11 -5.91 -26.73 7.83
CA GLN A 11 -6.49 -26.13 9.03
C GLN A 11 -6.36 -24.60 9.03
N GLY A 12 -5.20 -24.09 8.60
CA GLY A 12 -4.96 -22.67 8.42
C GLY A 12 -5.98 -22.02 7.49
N ASN A 13 -6.17 -22.59 6.29
CA ASN A 13 -7.17 -22.13 5.32
C ASN A 13 -8.57 -22.07 5.93
N SER A 14 -9.00 -23.15 6.60
CA SER A 14 -10.33 -23.21 7.24
C SER A 14 -10.54 -22.12 8.28
N LEU A 15 -9.50 -21.77 9.06
CA LEU A 15 -9.59 -20.69 10.04
C LEU A 15 -9.69 -19.31 9.39
N ILE A 16 -8.93 -19.07 8.32
CA ILE A 16 -9.02 -17.82 7.57
C ILE A 16 -10.40 -17.69 6.91
N GLU A 17 -10.94 -18.73 6.30
CA GLU A 17 -12.30 -18.73 5.73
C GLU A 17 -13.36 -18.40 6.78
N ARG A 18 -13.25 -18.96 8.00
CA ARG A 18 -14.14 -18.61 9.12
C ARG A 18 -14.03 -17.14 9.52
N ALA A 19 -12.81 -16.58 9.53
CA ALA A 19 -12.61 -15.16 9.81
C ALA A 19 -13.25 -14.27 8.72
N ARG A 20 -13.08 -14.61 7.44
CA ARG A 20 -13.72 -13.93 6.31
C ARG A 20 -15.24 -13.97 6.41
N HIS A 21 -15.80 -15.11 6.81
CA HIS A 21 -17.24 -15.25 7.01
C HIS A 21 -17.76 -14.31 8.11
N ILE A 22 -17.03 -14.18 9.23
CA ILE A 22 -17.39 -13.23 10.30
C ILE A 22 -17.28 -11.78 9.81
N ASP A 23 -16.21 -11.42 9.10
CA ASP A 23 -16.06 -10.08 8.53
C ASP A 23 -17.19 -9.75 7.55
N ALA A 24 -17.51 -10.67 6.64
CA ALA A 24 -18.63 -10.54 5.71
C ALA A 24 -19.99 -10.42 6.42
N TYR A 25 -20.18 -11.08 7.56
CA TYR A 25 -21.36 -10.90 8.40
C TYR A 25 -21.40 -9.50 9.01
N LEU A 26 -20.28 -8.98 9.51
CA LEU A 26 -20.19 -7.66 10.12
C LEU A 26 -20.32 -6.52 9.11
N ASN A 27 -20.03 -6.77 7.84
CA ASN A 27 -20.25 -5.84 6.73
C ASN A 27 -21.74 -5.63 6.40
N ARG A 28 -22.67 -6.39 7.01
CA ARG A 28 -24.11 -6.21 6.80
C ARG A 28 -24.66 -5.12 7.72
N PRO A 29 -25.64 -4.32 7.26
CA PRO A 29 -26.29 -3.32 8.10
C PRO A 29 -26.89 -3.95 9.36
N ASN A 30 -26.71 -3.27 10.51
CA ASN A 30 -27.22 -3.67 11.83
C ASN A 30 -26.68 -5.00 12.39
N SER A 31 -25.63 -5.57 11.80
CA SER A 31 -24.98 -6.75 12.38
C SER A 31 -24.37 -6.44 13.75
N VAL A 32 -24.52 -7.38 14.68
CA VAL A 32 -23.97 -7.28 16.04
C VAL A 32 -22.79 -8.21 16.16
N LEU A 33 -21.72 -7.78 16.84
CA LEU A 33 -20.50 -8.58 17.00
C LEU A 33 -20.79 -9.98 17.59
N PRO A 34 -20.49 -11.09 16.87
CA PRO A 34 -20.78 -12.44 17.35
C PRO A 34 -19.71 -12.91 18.35
N ILE A 35 -19.85 -12.49 19.60
CA ILE A 35 -18.84 -12.66 20.66
C ILE A 35 -18.41 -14.13 20.87
N ASN A 36 -19.36 -15.06 20.87
CA ASN A 36 -19.06 -16.48 21.12
C ASN A 36 -18.22 -17.07 19.98
N ASP A 37 -18.61 -16.83 18.73
CA ASP A 37 -17.89 -17.31 17.56
C ASP A 37 -16.49 -16.71 17.47
N LEU A 38 -16.34 -15.42 17.80
CA LEU A 38 -15.03 -14.76 17.86
C LEU A 38 -14.13 -15.36 18.93
N ASN A 39 -14.66 -15.64 20.13
CA ASN A 39 -13.86 -16.26 21.19
C ASN A 39 -13.40 -17.68 20.81
N ILE A 40 -14.23 -18.45 20.11
CA ILE A 40 -13.86 -19.76 19.59
C ILE A 40 -12.78 -19.61 18.51
N LEU A 41 -12.98 -18.71 17.54
CA LEU A 41 -12.03 -18.45 16.46
C LEU A 41 -10.65 -18.01 17.01
N ILE A 42 -10.62 -17.09 17.98
CA ILE A 42 -9.38 -16.63 18.62
C ILE A 42 -8.66 -17.79 19.33
N LYS A 43 -9.38 -18.68 20.03
CA LYS A 43 -8.79 -19.86 20.68
C LYS A 43 -8.23 -20.85 19.64
N ASP A 44 -8.94 -21.02 18.52
CA ASP A 44 -8.50 -21.90 17.44
C ASP A 44 -7.24 -21.34 16.75
N PHE A 45 -7.16 -20.02 16.53
CA PHE A 45 -5.94 -19.35 16.09
C PHE A 45 -4.78 -19.62 17.06
N GLU A 46 -4.99 -19.39 18.36
CA GLU A 46 -3.96 -19.62 19.38
C GLU A 46 -3.46 -21.06 19.41
N LYS A 47 -4.35 -22.04 19.24
CA LYS A 47 -4.00 -23.45 19.17
C LYS A 47 -3.14 -23.74 17.95
N THR A 48 -3.58 -23.33 16.76
CA THR A 48 -2.85 -23.58 15.50
C THR A 48 -1.49 -22.87 15.48
N ILE A 49 -1.39 -21.64 15.98
CA ILE A 49 -0.12 -20.89 16.09
C ILE A 49 0.92 -21.64 16.94
N LYS A 50 0.46 -22.31 18.02
CA LYS A 50 1.33 -23.12 18.90
C LYS A 50 1.78 -24.42 18.24
N GLU A 51 0.97 -24.99 17.35
CA GLU A 51 1.28 -26.20 16.58
C GLU A 51 2.25 -25.91 15.42
N LEU A 52 2.19 -24.71 14.82
CA LEU A 52 3.05 -24.30 13.71
C LEU A 52 4.53 -24.17 14.12
N PRO A 53 5.47 -24.68 13.28
CA PRO A 53 6.89 -24.62 13.56
C PRO A 53 7.40 -23.17 13.71
N ARG A 54 8.55 -23.02 14.40
CA ARG A 54 9.26 -21.74 14.47
C ARG A 54 10.31 -21.70 13.37
N ILE A 55 9.92 -21.19 12.21
CA ILE A 55 10.80 -21.03 11.04
C ILE A 55 11.37 -19.61 11.08
N LYS A 56 12.71 -19.49 11.05
CA LYS A 56 13.39 -18.18 10.97
C LYS A 56 13.85 -17.86 9.55
N ASN A 57 14.39 -18.87 8.86
CA ASN A 57 14.87 -18.77 7.49
C ASN A 57 14.31 -19.99 6.74
N PRO A 58 13.22 -19.82 5.96
CA PRO A 58 12.68 -20.89 5.15
C PRO A 58 13.67 -21.35 4.08
N GLU A 59 13.91 -22.66 3.98
CA GLU A 59 14.78 -23.30 2.98
C GLU A 59 13.98 -23.98 1.85
N SER A 60 12.65 -24.01 1.96
CA SER A 60 11.75 -24.57 0.95
C SER A 60 10.45 -23.77 0.82
N ILE A 61 9.75 -23.93 -0.30
CA ILE A 61 8.44 -23.28 -0.54
C ILE A 61 7.42 -23.67 0.55
N ASN A 62 7.40 -24.92 1.00
CA ASN A 62 6.51 -25.35 2.09
C ASN A 62 6.82 -24.61 3.40
N GLU A 63 8.10 -24.43 3.72
CA GLU A 63 8.49 -23.65 4.89
C GLU A 63 8.10 -22.18 4.76
N VAL A 64 8.12 -21.61 3.54
CA VAL A 64 7.60 -20.26 3.27
C VAL A 64 6.10 -20.20 3.59
N PHE A 65 5.32 -21.18 3.13
CA PHE A 65 3.88 -21.22 3.41
C PHE A 65 3.59 -21.38 4.91
N LEU A 66 4.30 -22.25 5.62
CA LEU A 66 4.12 -22.41 7.07
C LEU A 66 4.53 -21.17 7.86
N PHE A 67 5.60 -20.48 7.42
CA PHE A 67 6.01 -19.20 7.98
C PHE A 67 4.90 -18.15 7.79
N GLU A 68 4.42 -17.98 6.56
CA GLU A 68 3.41 -16.97 6.22
C GLU A 68 2.08 -17.24 6.91
N LEU A 69 1.64 -18.51 6.96
CA LEU A 69 0.44 -18.89 7.71
C LEU A 69 0.53 -18.44 9.17
N LYS A 70 1.69 -18.65 9.82
CA LYS A 70 1.88 -18.21 11.20
C LYS A 70 1.75 -16.70 11.36
N GLN A 71 2.32 -15.91 10.44
CA GLN A 71 2.18 -14.45 10.45
C GLN A 71 0.72 -14.03 10.29
N ARG A 72 0.01 -14.65 9.35
CA ARG A 72 -1.42 -14.36 9.13
C ARG A 72 -2.28 -14.67 10.34
N LEU A 73 -2.14 -15.84 10.94
CA LEU A 73 -2.92 -16.20 12.13
C LEU A 73 -2.60 -15.27 13.32
N LEU A 74 -1.35 -14.82 13.48
CA LEU A 74 -0.98 -13.84 14.50
C LEU A 74 -1.66 -12.48 14.25
N GLY A 75 -1.63 -12.00 13.01
CA GLY A 75 -2.28 -10.75 12.61
C GLY A 75 -3.80 -10.79 12.81
N GLU A 76 -4.45 -11.85 12.34
CA GLU A 76 -5.89 -12.07 12.50
C GLU A 76 -6.30 -12.16 13.97
N LYS A 77 -5.57 -12.96 14.75
CA LYS A 77 -5.80 -13.06 16.19
C LYS A 77 -5.74 -11.67 16.84
N MET A 78 -4.71 -10.87 16.56
CA MET A 78 -4.59 -9.53 17.13
C MET A 78 -5.72 -8.62 16.67
N PHE A 79 -6.07 -8.63 15.38
CA PHE A 79 -7.18 -7.84 14.84
C PHE A 79 -8.48 -8.13 15.59
N TRP A 80 -8.90 -9.41 15.64
CA TRP A 80 -10.13 -9.81 16.31
C TRP A 80 -10.09 -9.56 17.82
N GLN A 81 -8.94 -9.76 18.46
CA GLN A 81 -8.77 -9.42 19.87
C GLN A 81 -8.96 -7.93 20.13
N THR A 82 -8.40 -7.04 19.28
CA THR A 82 -8.59 -5.59 19.43
C THR A 82 -10.00 -5.11 19.15
N THR A 83 -10.71 -5.77 18.23
CA THR A 83 -12.10 -5.44 17.92
C THR A 83 -13.03 -5.82 19.06
N TYR A 84 -12.72 -6.90 19.79
CA TYR A 84 -13.57 -7.47 20.82
C TYR A 84 -13.20 -7.05 22.26
N LYS A 85 -11.90 -6.92 22.59
CA LYS A 85 -11.44 -6.62 23.94
C LYS A 85 -11.27 -5.12 24.15
N SER A 86 -11.49 -4.68 25.40
CA SER A 86 -11.22 -3.31 25.84
C SER A 86 -9.72 -2.99 25.96
N GLU A 87 -8.88 -4.02 26.01
CA GLU A 87 -7.43 -3.89 26.14
C GLU A 87 -6.79 -3.53 24.79
N GLN A 88 -6.10 -2.39 24.75
CA GLN A 88 -5.42 -1.89 23.57
C GLN A 88 -3.97 -2.41 23.57
N PRO A 89 -3.48 -3.03 22.47
CA PRO A 89 -2.10 -3.47 22.39
C PRO A 89 -1.16 -2.28 22.48
N SER A 90 -0.01 -2.52 23.10
CA SER A 90 1.10 -1.60 23.15
C SER A 90 1.70 -1.35 21.76
N PHE A 91 2.47 -0.27 21.65
CA PHE A 91 3.27 0.03 20.45
C PHE A 91 4.10 -1.18 20.02
N ASP A 92 4.84 -1.79 20.94
CA ASP A 92 5.72 -2.93 20.63
C ASP A 92 4.93 -4.16 20.17
N GLU A 93 3.75 -4.43 20.76
CA GLU A 93 2.89 -5.54 20.31
C GLU A 93 2.36 -5.32 18.89
N ILE A 94 1.98 -4.08 18.55
CA ILE A 94 1.50 -3.72 17.21
C ILE A 94 2.63 -3.88 16.18
N ILE A 95 3.82 -3.35 16.48
CA ILE A 95 4.97 -3.43 15.58
C ILE A 95 5.47 -4.87 15.41
N ASN A 96 5.51 -5.66 16.49
CA ASN A 96 5.94 -7.06 16.39
C ASN A 96 4.95 -7.90 15.58
N THR A 97 3.65 -7.63 15.69
CA THR A 97 2.62 -8.41 14.97
C THR A 97 2.46 -7.97 13.52
N SER A 98 2.82 -6.73 13.17
CA SER A 98 2.75 -6.25 11.79
C SER A 98 3.80 -6.86 10.86
N GLY A 99 4.78 -7.59 11.41
CA GLY A 99 5.85 -8.21 10.62
C GLY A 99 6.80 -7.20 9.96
N VAL A 100 6.75 -5.92 10.36
CA VAL A 100 7.64 -4.89 9.84
C VAL A 100 8.97 -4.91 10.60
N PRO A 101 10.11 -5.10 9.91
CA PRO A 101 11.40 -5.03 10.55
C PRO A 101 11.63 -3.68 11.22
N LYS A 102 12.12 -3.68 12.46
CA LYS A 102 12.45 -2.44 13.19
C LYS A 102 13.38 -1.51 12.39
N SER A 103 14.29 -2.08 11.60
CA SER A 103 15.17 -1.34 10.71
C SER A 103 14.43 -0.43 9.73
N ASP A 104 13.24 -0.84 9.26
CA ASP A 104 12.44 -0.04 8.32
C ASP A 104 11.81 1.18 8.99
N ILE A 105 11.38 1.01 10.25
CA ILE A 105 10.85 2.10 11.07
C ILE A 105 11.97 3.09 11.39
N ASP A 106 13.14 2.59 11.80
CA ASP A 106 14.32 3.41 12.07
C ASP A 106 14.84 4.14 10.81
N ASP A 107 14.61 3.58 9.63
CA ASP A 107 15.00 4.18 8.36
C ASP A 107 14.16 5.42 7.97
N VAL A 108 12.97 5.62 8.57
CA VAL A 108 12.15 6.81 8.32
C VAL A 108 12.88 8.08 8.75
N GLU A 109 13.38 8.12 9.99
CA GLU A 109 14.13 9.27 10.50
C GLU A 109 15.44 9.47 9.72
N LYS A 110 16.16 8.38 9.42
CA LYS A 110 17.40 8.45 8.63
C LYS A 110 17.13 9.03 7.25
N TRP A 111 16.06 8.62 6.59
CA TRP A 111 15.69 9.13 5.27
C TRP A 111 15.41 10.64 5.33
N LEU A 112 14.59 11.09 6.29
CA LEU A 112 14.29 12.52 6.47
C LEU A 112 15.57 13.33 6.67
N LYS A 113 16.45 12.88 7.57
CA LYS A 113 17.74 13.53 7.83
C LYS A 113 18.63 13.62 6.59
N GLN A 114 18.66 12.57 5.76
CA GLN A 114 19.53 12.51 4.58
C GLN A 114 18.98 13.27 3.37
N ASN A 115 17.66 13.47 3.28
CA ASN A 115 17.01 13.98 2.07
C ASN A 115 16.39 15.38 2.24
N LEU A 116 16.33 15.94 3.47
CA LEU A 116 15.67 17.22 3.72
C LEU A 116 16.16 18.35 2.80
N ASP A 117 17.48 18.51 2.65
CA ASP A 117 18.05 19.54 1.78
C ASP A 117 17.68 19.35 0.30
N LYS A 118 17.65 18.08 -0.15
CA LYS A 118 17.21 17.74 -1.50
C LYS A 118 15.74 18.09 -1.71
N VAL A 119 14.88 17.80 -0.73
CA VAL A 119 13.45 18.12 -0.77
C VAL A 119 13.24 19.63 -0.83
N ILE A 120 13.92 20.40 0.03
CA ILE A 120 13.84 21.86 0.03
C ILE A 120 14.28 22.42 -1.33
N LYS A 121 15.41 21.93 -1.86
CA LYS A 121 15.91 22.34 -3.17
C LYS A 121 14.91 22.01 -4.28
N THR A 122 14.37 20.80 -4.31
CA THR A 122 13.37 20.39 -5.32
C THR A 122 12.10 21.22 -5.20
N ASN A 123 11.61 21.50 -3.99
CA ASN A 123 10.45 22.36 -3.77
C ASN A 123 10.69 23.78 -4.27
N SER A 124 11.87 24.36 -4.01
CA SER A 124 12.24 25.67 -4.55
C SER A 124 12.43 25.66 -6.07
N GLN A 125 12.98 24.59 -6.65
CA GLN A 125 13.11 24.46 -8.10
C GLN A 125 11.74 24.44 -8.77
N VAL A 126 10.83 23.60 -8.27
CA VAL A 126 9.44 23.54 -8.71
C VAL A 126 8.86 24.95 -8.66
N LEU A 127 8.88 25.62 -7.49
CA LEU A 127 8.35 26.97 -7.29
C LEU A 127 8.86 28.04 -8.27
N ASN A 128 10.07 27.88 -8.81
CA ASN A 128 10.69 28.84 -9.72
C ASN A 128 10.50 28.50 -11.21
N GLU A 129 9.71 27.49 -11.54
CA GLU A 129 9.39 27.16 -12.93
C GLU A 129 8.52 28.26 -13.55
N LYS A 130 8.94 28.75 -14.73
CA LYS A 130 8.47 30.02 -15.31
C LYS A 130 7.01 30.05 -15.76
N HIS A 131 6.27 28.94 -15.66
CA HIS A 131 4.89 28.83 -16.15
C HIS A 131 4.05 27.96 -15.23
N TYR A 132 3.57 28.54 -14.13
CA TYR A 132 2.49 27.94 -13.37
C TYR A 132 1.15 28.25 -14.04
N GLU A 133 0.54 27.23 -14.63
CA GLU A 133 -0.90 27.27 -14.82
C GLU A 133 -1.56 27.16 -13.45
N TYR A 134 -2.45 28.10 -13.14
CA TYR A 134 -3.28 27.97 -11.95
C TYR A 134 -4.21 26.75 -12.16
N ARG A 135 -4.05 25.75 -11.29
CA ARG A 135 -4.77 24.48 -11.33
C ARG A 135 -5.81 24.46 -10.23
N GLU A 136 -7.04 24.10 -10.58
CA GLU A 136 -8.11 23.86 -9.61
C GLU A 136 -8.67 22.45 -9.76
N ASN A 137 -9.17 21.89 -8.67
CA ASN A 137 -9.94 20.66 -8.76
C ASN A 137 -11.24 20.92 -9.53
N PRO A 138 -11.64 20.03 -10.44
CA PRO A 138 -12.91 20.16 -11.15
C PRO A 138 -14.10 20.16 -10.16
N LEU A 139 -15.15 20.93 -10.45
CA LEU A 139 -16.36 21.00 -9.62
C LEU A 139 -17.24 19.76 -9.83
N LEU A 140 -16.85 18.63 -9.22
CA LEU A 140 -17.51 17.33 -9.43
C LEU A 140 -18.90 17.20 -8.81
N SER A 141 -19.34 18.19 -8.02
CA SER A 141 -20.74 18.28 -7.57
C SER A 141 -21.68 18.64 -8.71
N ALA A 142 -21.20 19.35 -9.74
CA ALA A 142 -21.94 19.59 -10.97
C ALA A 142 -21.91 18.32 -11.84
N LEU A 143 -23.09 17.77 -12.14
CA LEU A 143 -23.21 16.50 -12.89
C LEU A 143 -22.56 16.58 -14.28
N ALA A 144 -22.75 17.71 -14.99
CA ALA A 144 -22.19 17.92 -16.32
C ALA A 144 -20.65 17.89 -16.30
N THR A 145 -20.03 18.62 -15.35
CA THR A 145 -18.58 18.61 -15.16
C THR A 145 -18.05 17.23 -14.80
N TYR A 146 -18.77 16.48 -13.94
CA TYR A 146 -18.39 15.11 -13.61
C TYR A 146 -18.46 14.18 -14.82
N GLN A 147 -19.50 14.28 -15.66
CA GLN A 147 -19.63 13.48 -16.87
C GLN A 147 -18.53 13.80 -17.88
N GLU A 148 -18.27 15.08 -18.14
CA GLU A 148 -17.19 15.52 -19.04
C GLU A 148 -15.81 15.06 -18.55
N ALA A 149 -15.52 15.25 -17.25
CA ALA A 149 -14.27 14.78 -16.64
C ALA A 149 -14.15 13.26 -16.66
N SER A 150 -15.24 12.53 -16.40
CA SER A 150 -15.26 11.06 -16.47
C SER A 150 -14.97 10.56 -17.88
N GLU A 151 -15.58 11.16 -18.90
CA GLU A 151 -15.32 10.79 -20.30
C GLU A 151 -13.88 11.08 -20.71
N LEU A 152 -13.38 12.26 -20.34
CA LEU A 152 -11.99 12.65 -20.58
C LEU A 152 -11.00 11.68 -19.91
N LEU A 153 -11.27 11.32 -18.64
CA LEU A 153 -10.45 10.39 -17.88
C LEU A 153 -10.43 9.00 -18.54
N LEU A 154 -11.60 8.42 -18.82
CA LEU A 154 -11.69 7.08 -19.40
C LEU A 154 -11.01 6.99 -20.77
N LYS A 155 -11.21 8.01 -21.63
CA LYS A 155 -10.47 8.10 -22.92
C LYS A 155 -8.96 8.18 -22.72
N SER A 156 -8.51 8.87 -21.67
CA SER A 156 -7.08 9.03 -21.37
C SER A 156 -6.48 7.78 -20.76
N ILE A 157 -7.23 7.05 -19.95
CA ILE A 157 -6.84 5.71 -19.47
C ILE A 157 -6.66 4.75 -20.66
N ASP A 158 -7.53 4.83 -21.67
CA ASP A 158 -7.36 4.06 -22.90
C ASP A 158 -6.07 4.39 -23.63
N LYS A 159 -5.69 5.66 -23.69
CA LYS A 159 -4.41 6.10 -24.24
C LYS A 159 -3.25 5.55 -23.41
N VAL A 160 -3.29 5.64 -22.08
CA VAL A 160 -2.23 5.13 -21.20
C VAL A 160 -2.09 3.61 -21.31
N LEU A 161 -3.18 2.84 -21.30
CA LEU A 161 -3.09 1.38 -21.44
C LEU A 161 -2.54 0.95 -22.81
N LYS A 162 -2.80 1.72 -23.87
CA LYS A 162 -2.17 1.53 -25.19
C LYS A 162 -0.68 1.90 -25.17
N LEU A 163 -0.29 2.97 -24.49
CA LEU A 163 1.12 3.34 -24.30
C LEU A 163 1.87 2.20 -23.59
N LEU A 164 1.26 1.62 -22.57
CA LEU A 164 1.82 0.50 -21.81
C LEU A 164 1.79 -0.85 -22.56
N ASN A 165 1.30 -0.89 -23.82
CA ASN A 165 1.18 -2.12 -24.60
C ASN A 165 2.54 -2.84 -24.80
N SER A 166 3.62 -2.08 -25.02
CA SER A 166 4.96 -2.67 -25.12
C SER A 166 5.48 -3.20 -23.78
N PHE A 167 5.07 -2.59 -22.66
CA PHE A 167 5.38 -3.08 -21.31
C PHE A 167 4.66 -4.40 -21.01
N GLN A 168 3.50 -4.68 -21.64
CA GLN A 168 2.79 -5.97 -21.52
C GLN A 168 3.66 -7.18 -21.88
N SER A 169 4.68 -7.02 -22.72
CA SER A 169 5.62 -8.11 -23.00
C SER A 169 6.35 -8.63 -21.76
N ARG A 170 6.57 -7.78 -20.74
CA ARG A 170 7.15 -8.16 -19.43
C ARG A 170 6.09 -8.75 -18.48
N VAL A 171 4.89 -8.18 -18.52
CA VAL A 171 3.75 -8.55 -17.66
C VAL A 171 2.51 -8.78 -18.54
N PRO A 172 2.35 -9.98 -19.13
CA PRO A 172 1.31 -10.26 -20.12
C PRO A 172 -0.12 -10.09 -19.58
N GLU A 173 -0.31 -10.24 -18.27
CA GLU A 173 -1.61 -10.10 -17.61
C GLU A 173 -2.17 -8.68 -17.67
N ILE A 174 -1.37 -7.66 -17.99
CA ILE A 174 -1.88 -6.30 -18.25
C ILE A 174 -2.91 -6.32 -19.39
N ALA A 175 -2.75 -7.19 -20.39
CA ALA A 175 -3.72 -7.35 -21.49
C ALA A 175 -5.09 -7.86 -21.00
N LYS A 176 -5.16 -8.53 -19.84
CA LYS A 176 -6.39 -9.08 -19.27
C LYS A 176 -7.18 -8.07 -18.45
N ILE A 177 -6.58 -6.94 -18.05
CA ILE A 177 -7.20 -5.94 -17.17
C ILE A 177 -8.61 -5.56 -17.64
N ARG A 178 -8.78 -5.23 -18.93
CA ARG A 178 -10.10 -4.81 -19.46
C ARG A 178 -11.13 -5.92 -19.51
N LYS A 179 -10.68 -7.17 -19.61
CA LYS A 179 -11.56 -8.33 -19.64
C LYS A 179 -12.02 -8.67 -18.22
N GLU A 180 -11.15 -8.50 -17.25
CA GLU A 180 -11.37 -8.97 -15.88
C GLU A 180 -11.83 -7.88 -14.92
N PHE A 181 -11.56 -6.60 -15.21
CA PHE A 181 -11.92 -5.46 -14.37
C PHE A 181 -12.66 -4.36 -15.14
N LYS A 182 -13.63 -3.75 -14.47
CA LYS A 182 -14.29 -2.52 -14.91
C LYS A 182 -13.53 -1.31 -14.38
N ILE A 183 -13.07 -0.45 -15.28
CA ILE A 183 -12.45 0.82 -14.91
C ILE A 183 -13.53 1.90 -14.77
N VAL A 184 -13.51 2.65 -13.67
CA VAL A 184 -14.46 3.72 -13.37
C VAL A 184 -13.74 4.99 -12.94
N ALA A 185 -14.30 6.13 -13.31
CA ALA A 185 -13.87 7.43 -12.80
C ALA A 185 -14.48 7.69 -11.43
N LEU A 186 -13.69 8.20 -10.48
CA LEU A 186 -14.12 8.46 -9.12
C LEU A 186 -14.22 9.95 -8.82
N ARG A 187 -15.20 10.31 -7.98
CA ARG A 187 -15.29 11.66 -7.39
C ARG A 187 -14.35 11.89 -6.22
N GLY A 188 -13.87 10.82 -5.60
CA GLY A 188 -12.98 10.90 -4.43
C GLY A 188 -11.51 11.04 -4.81
N ASP A 189 -10.71 11.49 -3.84
CA ASP A 189 -9.27 11.81 -4.01
C ASP A 189 -8.36 10.58 -3.92
N ARG A 190 -8.91 9.35 -3.90
CA ARG A 190 -8.10 8.12 -3.83
C ARG A 190 -8.55 7.18 -4.93
N SER A 191 -7.59 6.80 -5.76
CA SER A 191 -7.73 5.65 -6.63
C SER A 191 -7.72 4.38 -5.78
N PHE A 192 -8.30 3.30 -6.31
CA PHE A 192 -8.29 1.99 -5.65
C PHE A 192 -8.55 0.86 -6.65
N THR A 193 -8.12 -0.32 -6.26
CA THR A 193 -8.52 -1.59 -6.87
C THR A 193 -9.40 -2.34 -5.89
N TYR A 194 -10.61 -2.66 -6.32
CA TYR A 194 -11.54 -3.45 -5.54
C TYR A 194 -11.68 -4.85 -6.14
N SER A 195 -10.86 -5.76 -5.62
CA SER A 195 -10.70 -7.15 -6.07
C SER A 195 -12.05 -7.88 -6.16
N VAL A 196 -12.87 -7.80 -5.11
CA VAL A 196 -14.16 -8.53 -5.01
C VAL A 196 -15.15 -8.11 -6.09
N LYS A 197 -15.27 -6.80 -6.35
CA LYS A 197 -16.20 -6.28 -7.37
C LYS A 197 -15.59 -6.19 -8.77
N ARG A 198 -14.29 -6.51 -8.91
CA ARG A 198 -13.53 -6.33 -10.13
C ARG A 198 -13.62 -4.89 -10.66
N ILE A 199 -13.39 -3.92 -9.79
CA ILE A 199 -13.43 -2.50 -10.15
C ILE A 199 -12.06 -1.88 -9.94
N ILE A 200 -11.58 -1.13 -10.93
CA ILE A 200 -10.45 -0.21 -10.79
C ILE A 200 -11.03 1.20 -10.82
N GLY A 201 -10.96 1.91 -9.70
CA GLY A 201 -11.39 3.28 -9.59
C GLY A 201 -10.21 4.23 -9.72
N ILE A 202 -10.25 5.14 -10.69
CA ILE A 202 -9.22 6.18 -10.86
C ILE A 202 -9.80 7.55 -10.46
N SER A 203 -9.09 8.25 -9.58
CA SER A 203 -9.50 9.53 -9.02
C SER A 203 -9.49 10.66 -10.06
N ILE A 204 -10.65 11.28 -10.32
CA ILE A 204 -10.72 12.49 -11.14
C ILE A 204 -9.94 13.64 -10.46
N PRO A 205 -10.11 13.96 -9.16
CA PRO A 205 -9.37 15.07 -8.53
C PRO A 205 -7.85 14.95 -8.61
N ASN A 206 -7.29 13.74 -8.63
CA ASN A 206 -5.84 13.56 -8.69
C ASN A 206 -5.28 13.55 -10.12
N THR A 207 -6.11 13.28 -11.12
CA THR A 207 -5.66 13.05 -12.51
C THR A 207 -6.20 14.08 -13.49
N ILE A 208 -7.19 14.87 -13.10
CA ILE A 208 -7.80 15.91 -13.90
C ILE A 208 -7.86 17.20 -13.08
N PHE A 209 -7.45 18.28 -13.71
CA PHE A 209 -7.53 19.62 -13.16
C PHE A 209 -8.21 20.56 -14.15
N THR A 210 -8.75 21.66 -13.65
CA THR A 210 -9.21 22.78 -14.45
C THR A 210 -8.08 23.81 -14.56
N ALA A 211 -7.76 24.23 -15.77
CA ALA A 211 -6.86 25.35 -16.03
C ALA A 211 -7.42 26.19 -17.18
N ASN A 212 -7.45 27.52 -17.00
CA ASN A 212 -8.03 28.46 -17.98
C ASN A 212 -9.46 28.09 -18.40
N GLY A 213 -10.28 27.63 -17.44
CA GLY A 213 -11.68 27.24 -17.66
C GLY A 213 -11.88 25.94 -18.44
N LYS A 214 -10.82 25.16 -18.68
CA LYS A 214 -10.88 23.87 -19.39
C LYS A 214 -10.37 22.73 -18.52
N LEU A 215 -11.02 21.56 -18.64
CA LEU A 215 -10.53 20.33 -18.04
C LEU A 215 -9.27 19.85 -18.79
N LYS A 216 -8.24 19.49 -18.03
CA LYS A 216 -6.98 18.96 -18.51
C LYS A 216 -6.59 17.72 -17.71
N VAL A 217 -5.84 16.83 -18.34
CA VAL A 217 -5.35 15.60 -17.73
C VAL A 217 -3.93 15.84 -17.25
N ASP A 218 -3.65 15.49 -16.00
CA ASP A 218 -2.29 15.30 -15.50
C ASP A 218 -1.83 13.89 -15.87
N TYR A 219 -1.13 13.76 -17.00
CA TYR A 219 -0.71 12.46 -17.49
C TYR A 219 0.34 11.79 -16.59
N THR A 220 1.13 12.55 -15.84
CA THR A 220 2.08 12.00 -14.87
C THR A 220 1.31 11.29 -13.76
N ALA A 221 0.34 11.98 -13.15
CA ALA A 221 -0.51 11.40 -12.11
C ALA A 221 -1.38 10.25 -12.65
N LEU A 222 -1.88 10.37 -13.88
CA LEU A 222 -2.69 9.32 -14.51
C LEU A 222 -1.87 8.04 -14.78
N ILE A 223 -0.66 8.16 -15.32
CA ILE A 223 0.22 7.01 -15.56
C ILE A 223 0.58 6.33 -14.24
N ALA A 224 0.91 7.10 -13.21
CA ALA A 224 1.18 6.55 -11.88
C ALA A 224 -0.04 5.79 -11.32
N ALA A 225 -1.24 6.39 -11.37
CA ALA A 225 -2.46 5.75 -10.88
C ALA A 225 -2.83 4.47 -11.67
N VAL A 226 -2.65 4.47 -12.99
CA VAL A 226 -2.89 3.26 -13.82
C VAL A 226 -1.84 2.20 -13.53
N ALA A 227 -0.57 2.58 -13.36
CA ALA A 227 0.51 1.66 -13.03
C ALA A 227 0.27 0.97 -11.67
N GLU A 228 -0.09 1.75 -10.65
CA GLU A 228 -0.36 1.27 -9.29
C GLU A 228 -1.60 0.37 -9.24
N GLU A 229 -2.75 0.89 -9.66
CA GLU A 229 -4.01 0.19 -9.50
C GLU A 229 -4.21 -0.92 -10.53
N ALA A 230 -3.96 -0.60 -11.81
CA ALA A 230 -4.24 -1.54 -12.88
C ALA A 230 -3.08 -2.51 -13.09
N CYS A 231 -1.85 -2.01 -13.23
CA CYS A 231 -0.70 -2.85 -13.59
C CYS A 231 -0.06 -3.59 -12.41
N ALA A 232 -0.25 -3.13 -11.17
CA ALA A 232 0.20 -3.85 -9.98
C ALA A 232 -0.95 -4.53 -9.25
N HIS A 233 -1.88 -3.79 -8.64
CA HIS A 233 -2.93 -4.41 -7.79
C HIS A 233 -3.86 -5.34 -8.57
N ALA A 234 -4.46 -4.88 -9.67
CA ALA A 234 -5.38 -5.71 -10.44
C ALA A 234 -4.68 -6.90 -11.11
N VAL A 235 -3.48 -6.69 -11.69
CA VAL A 235 -2.68 -7.80 -12.24
C VAL A 235 -2.31 -8.79 -11.14
N SER A 236 -1.92 -8.32 -9.96
CA SER A 236 -1.60 -9.20 -8.84
C SER A 236 -2.80 -10.07 -8.47
N GLN A 237 -4.01 -9.51 -8.43
CA GLN A 237 -5.22 -10.28 -8.22
C GLN A 237 -5.41 -11.37 -9.29
N ILE A 238 -5.30 -11.00 -10.58
CA ILE A 238 -5.47 -11.93 -11.71
C ILE A 238 -4.49 -13.10 -11.59
N LYS A 239 -3.21 -12.81 -11.31
CA LYS A 239 -2.17 -13.85 -11.20
C LYS A 239 -2.38 -14.74 -9.98
N THR A 240 -2.66 -14.13 -8.84
CA THR A 240 -2.85 -14.82 -7.56
C THR A 240 -4.00 -15.82 -7.61
N GLU A 241 -5.12 -15.44 -8.22
CA GLU A 241 -6.27 -16.33 -8.34
C GLU A 241 -6.06 -17.44 -9.37
N ALA A 242 -5.34 -17.14 -10.46
CA ALA A 242 -5.05 -18.11 -11.51
C ALA A 242 -4.09 -19.24 -11.03
N ASP A 243 -3.22 -18.96 -10.05
CA ASP A 243 -2.30 -19.96 -9.52
C ASP A 243 -3.00 -20.94 -8.56
N ARG A 244 -3.15 -22.19 -8.99
CA ARG A 244 -3.76 -23.27 -8.19
C ARG A 244 -2.84 -23.82 -7.10
N ASN A 245 -1.54 -23.51 -7.15
CA ASN A 245 -0.56 -24.02 -6.19
C ASN A 245 -0.44 -23.13 -4.95
N LEU A 246 -0.98 -21.91 -4.99
CA LEU A 246 -1.01 -21.03 -3.83
C LEU A 246 -2.13 -21.47 -2.85
N PRO A 247 -1.83 -21.60 -1.54
CA PRO A 247 -2.85 -21.82 -0.51
C PRO A 247 -3.89 -20.68 -0.51
N GLU A 248 -5.13 -20.99 -0.12
CA GLU A 248 -6.21 -19.98 -0.08
C GLU A 248 -5.87 -18.81 0.84
N PHE A 249 -5.23 -19.09 1.98
CA PHE A 249 -4.80 -18.01 2.86
C PHE A 249 -3.82 -17.05 2.19
N ILE A 250 -3.04 -17.44 1.16
CA ILE A 250 -2.15 -16.51 0.41
C ILE A 250 -2.94 -15.67 -0.59
N LYS A 251 -4.06 -16.21 -1.10
CA LYS A 251 -4.91 -15.55 -2.08
C LYS A 251 -5.83 -14.49 -1.50
N ASP A 252 -5.94 -14.44 -0.18
CA ASP A 252 -6.76 -13.45 0.51
C ASP A 252 -5.99 -12.14 0.74
N ASP A 253 -6.57 -11.01 0.31
CA ASP A 253 -6.03 -9.65 0.46
C ASP A 253 -6.59 -8.90 1.68
N LEU A 254 -7.51 -9.52 2.44
CA LEU A 254 -8.29 -8.85 3.50
C LEU A 254 -7.46 -8.40 4.72
N HIS A 255 -6.20 -8.82 4.86
CA HIS A 255 -5.42 -8.55 6.07
C HIS A 255 -4.55 -7.29 5.98
N LEU A 256 -4.51 -6.52 7.09
CA LEU A 256 -3.62 -5.36 7.21
C LEU A 256 -2.13 -5.72 7.08
N GLY A 257 -1.74 -6.95 7.43
CA GLY A 257 -0.33 -7.39 7.37
C GLY A 257 0.21 -7.56 5.94
N VAL A 258 -0.64 -7.70 4.92
CA VAL A 258 -0.22 -7.88 3.53
C VAL A 258 -0.17 -6.58 2.73
N LYS A 259 -0.95 -5.57 3.15
CA LYS A 259 -1.02 -4.27 2.49
C LYS A 259 0.36 -3.64 2.22
N PRO A 260 1.31 -3.63 3.17
CA PRO A 260 2.60 -2.98 2.92
C PRO A 260 3.39 -3.61 1.79
N SER A 261 3.31 -4.94 1.63
CA SER A 261 3.96 -5.63 0.51
C SER A 261 3.27 -5.29 -0.79
N ASN A 262 1.93 -5.31 -0.83
CA ASN A 262 1.16 -4.95 -2.01
C ASN A 262 1.47 -3.52 -2.47
N GLU A 263 1.45 -2.55 -1.55
CA GLU A 263 1.83 -1.16 -1.86
C GLU A 263 3.30 -1.05 -2.29
N SER A 264 4.22 -1.74 -1.61
CA SER A 264 5.64 -1.72 -1.97
C SER A 264 5.90 -2.31 -3.35
N VAL A 265 5.15 -3.34 -3.75
CA VAL A 265 5.18 -3.92 -5.09
C VAL A 265 4.60 -2.93 -6.09
N ALA A 266 3.49 -2.27 -5.77
CA ALA A 266 2.87 -1.27 -6.64
C ALA A 266 3.79 -0.07 -6.89
N GLU A 267 4.40 0.49 -5.84
CA GLU A 267 5.43 1.54 -5.94
C GLU A 267 6.59 1.11 -6.84
N TYR A 268 7.04 -0.14 -6.73
CA TYR A 268 8.10 -0.68 -7.59
C TYR A 268 7.69 -0.74 -9.07
N PHE A 269 6.47 -1.18 -9.37
CA PHE A 269 5.97 -1.22 -10.76
C PHE A 269 5.74 0.17 -11.36
N VAL A 270 5.30 1.14 -10.56
CA VAL A 270 5.25 2.55 -10.97
C VAL A 270 6.64 3.01 -11.41
N GLU A 271 7.67 2.81 -10.58
CA GLU A 271 9.04 3.18 -10.92
C GLU A 271 9.58 2.44 -12.14
N GLU A 272 9.32 1.14 -12.29
CA GLU A 272 9.75 0.37 -13.47
C GLU A 272 9.05 0.81 -14.76
N ILE A 273 7.80 1.29 -14.69
CA ILE A 273 7.09 1.88 -15.83
C ILE A 273 7.70 3.23 -16.21
N PHE A 274 8.02 4.10 -15.26
CA PHE A 274 8.68 5.37 -15.56
C PHE A 274 10.14 5.18 -16.05
N ASP A 275 10.89 4.24 -15.48
CA ASP A 275 12.22 3.81 -15.97
C ASP A 275 12.14 3.29 -17.42
N TRP A 276 11.03 2.61 -17.76
CA TRP A 276 10.78 2.11 -19.12
C TRP A 276 10.43 3.26 -20.08
N LEU A 277 9.52 4.16 -19.68
CA LEU A 277 9.15 5.34 -20.46
C LEU A 277 10.37 6.22 -20.78
N GLU A 278 11.27 6.41 -19.80
CA GLU A 278 12.51 7.16 -20.02
C GLU A 278 13.36 6.55 -21.13
N LYS A 279 13.42 5.21 -21.25
CA LYS A 279 14.21 4.53 -22.28
C LYS A 279 13.54 4.56 -23.65
N GLU A 280 12.21 4.46 -23.67
CA GLU A 280 11.43 4.34 -24.92
C GLU A 280 10.95 5.69 -25.47
N ARG A 281 11.23 6.81 -24.79
CA ARG A 281 10.83 8.17 -25.16
C ARG A 281 11.07 8.58 -26.64
N LYS A 282 12.04 7.97 -27.32
CA LYS A 282 12.37 8.25 -28.74
C LYS A 282 11.65 7.35 -29.75
N LYS A 283 10.96 6.31 -29.28
CA LYS A 283 10.35 5.26 -30.12
C LYS A 283 8.82 5.26 -30.06
N THR A 284 8.25 6.01 -29.13
CA THR A 284 6.80 6.09 -28.93
C THR A 284 6.25 7.33 -29.65
N ASP A 285 5.54 7.12 -30.76
CA ASP A 285 4.76 8.17 -31.44
C ASP A 285 3.43 8.37 -30.68
N PHE A 286 3.51 9.03 -29.53
CA PHE A 286 2.36 9.35 -28.69
C PHE A 286 2.13 10.85 -28.68
N GLU A 287 0.86 11.28 -28.67
CA GLU A 287 0.43 12.69 -28.59
C GLU A 287 0.85 13.39 -27.28
N ILE A 288 1.56 12.71 -26.38
CA ILE A 288 1.86 13.15 -25.02
C ILE A 288 3.38 13.35 -24.88
N ASP A 289 3.80 14.46 -24.30
CA ASP A 289 5.21 14.77 -24.04
C ASP A 289 5.78 13.87 -22.92
N ILE A 290 6.39 12.76 -23.32
CA ILE A 290 7.01 11.77 -22.41
C ILE A 290 8.19 12.38 -21.64
N ASP A 291 8.94 13.32 -22.24
CA ASP A 291 10.07 13.96 -21.58
C ASP A 291 9.61 14.84 -20.42
N GLU A 292 8.53 15.60 -20.63
CA GLU A 292 7.88 16.37 -19.57
C GLU A 292 7.35 15.45 -18.47
N ILE A 293 6.64 14.38 -18.82
CA ILE A 293 6.08 13.41 -17.85
C ILE A 293 7.17 12.80 -16.96
N VAL A 294 8.24 12.27 -17.57
CA VAL A 294 9.32 11.60 -16.82
C VAL A 294 10.05 12.61 -15.92
N ARG A 295 10.27 13.83 -16.42
CA ARG A 295 10.88 14.90 -15.63
C ARG A 295 10.00 15.27 -14.43
N GLU A 296 8.70 15.40 -14.66
CA GLU A 296 7.73 15.76 -13.62
C GLU A 296 7.60 14.66 -12.56
N HIS A 297 7.52 13.39 -12.97
CA HIS A 297 7.52 12.24 -12.05
C HIS A 297 8.72 12.28 -11.10
N LYS A 298 9.92 12.50 -11.62
CA LYS A 298 11.15 12.56 -10.78
C LYS A 298 11.08 13.65 -9.71
N LYS A 299 10.49 14.81 -10.02
CA LYS A 299 10.30 15.90 -9.04
C LYS A 299 9.23 15.55 -8.03
N GLN A 300 8.06 15.14 -8.51
CA GLN A 300 6.91 14.78 -7.67
C GLN A 300 7.25 13.63 -6.72
N LYS A 301 8.04 12.65 -7.16
CA LYS A 301 8.49 11.52 -6.34
C LYS A 301 9.28 11.97 -5.11
N VAL A 302 10.19 12.94 -5.25
CA VAL A 302 10.96 13.47 -4.12
C VAL A 302 10.05 14.12 -3.08
N LEU A 303 9.05 14.88 -3.53
CA LEU A 303 8.09 15.56 -2.65
C LEU A 303 7.11 14.57 -2.02
N SER A 304 6.61 13.60 -2.79
CA SER A 304 5.73 12.52 -2.31
C SER A 304 6.44 11.66 -1.26
N ASP A 305 7.71 11.29 -1.51
CA ASP A 305 8.52 10.55 -0.54
C ASP A 305 8.72 11.34 0.76
N TYR A 306 8.91 12.66 0.68
CA TYR A 306 8.94 13.49 1.88
C TYR A 306 7.62 13.43 2.65
N TRP A 307 6.48 13.62 1.98
CA TRP A 307 5.17 13.56 2.63
C TRP A 307 4.86 12.21 3.24
N LYS A 308 5.24 11.10 2.57
CA LYS A 308 5.13 9.75 3.12
C LYS A 308 6.00 9.58 4.37
N ASN A 309 7.29 9.93 4.30
CA ASN A 309 8.20 9.71 5.43
C ASN A 309 7.92 10.67 6.60
N ILE A 310 7.51 11.92 6.37
CA ILE A 310 7.16 12.83 7.45
C ILE A 310 5.89 12.36 8.17
N TRP A 311 4.87 11.91 7.44
CA TRP A 311 3.66 11.34 8.01
C TRP A 311 3.93 10.10 8.89
N LEU A 312 4.77 9.17 8.41
CA LEU A 312 5.18 8.01 9.20
C LEU A 312 5.99 8.41 10.44
N TYR A 313 6.89 9.39 10.31
CA TYR A 313 7.64 9.92 11.44
C TYR A 313 6.75 10.61 12.48
N GLU A 314 5.70 11.30 12.04
CA GLU A 314 4.68 11.87 12.93
C GLU A 314 4.03 10.79 13.77
N ILE A 315 3.51 9.73 13.14
CA ILE A 315 2.91 8.61 13.86
C ILE A 315 3.92 7.98 14.82
N LEU A 316 5.18 7.79 14.40
CA LEU A 316 6.23 7.22 15.24
C LEU A 316 6.48 8.06 16.50
N VAL A 317 6.65 9.38 16.35
CA VAL A 317 6.88 10.29 17.48
C VAL A 317 5.69 10.29 18.44
N LEU A 318 4.47 10.34 17.92
CA LEU A 318 3.26 10.33 18.75
C LEU A 318 3.06 8.98 19.43
N ALA A 319 3.25 7.86 18.73
CA ALA A 319 3.09 6.52 19.29
C ALA A 319 4.11 6.19 20.40
N GLN A 320 5.31 6.78 20.34
CA GLN A 320 6.35 6.65 21.37
C GLN A 320 6.23 7.67 22.50
N SER A 321 5.19 8.50 22.51
CA SER A 321 4.96 9.52 23.54
C SER A 321 3.54 9.43 24.11
N LYS A 322 3.24 10.29 25.08
CA LYS A 322 1.88 10.47 25.61
C LYS A 322 1.31 11.80 25.14
N LYS A 323 -0.01 11.91 25.13
CA LYS A 323 -0.74 13.14 24.76
C LYS A 323 -0.21 14.39 25.45
N GLU A 324 0.20 14.29 26.72
CA GLU A 324 0.65 15.42 27.54
C GLU A 324 2.07 15.90 27.19
N ASP A 325 2.84 15.12 26.43
CA ASP A 325 4.25 15.39 26.10
C ASP A 325 4.42 16.38 24.92
N PHE A 326 3.55 17.38 24.85
CA PHE A 326 3.43 18.32 23.74
C PHE A 326 4.77 19.01 23.40
N LYS A 327 5.53 19.44 24.43
CA LYS A 327 6.81 20.15 24.23
C LYS A 327 7.86 19.27 23.55
N ASN A 328 7.97 18.00 23.96
CA ASN A 328 8.93 17.06 23.37
C ASN A 328 8.48 16.62 21.98
N GLN A 329 7.18 16.37 21.78
CA GLN A 329 6.61 16.08 20.47
C GLN A 329 6.91 17.21 19.47
N MET A 330 6.62 18.46 19.84
CA MET A 330 6.95 19.65 19.04
C MET A 330 8.44 19.70 18.69
N LYS A 331 9.33 19.50 19.67
CA LYS A 331 10.78 19.51 19.46
C LYS A 331 11.24 18.42 18.49
N LYS A 332 10.70 17.20 18.59
CA LYS A 332 11.06 16.08 17.70
C LYS A 332 10.55 16.28 16.28
N LEU A 333 9.30 16.73 16.12
CA LEU A 333 8.66 16.96 14.83
C LEU A 333 9.30 18.15 14.09
N ALA A 334 9.62 19.24 14.80
CA ALA A 334 10.21 20.44 14.21
C ALA A 334 11.57 20.22 13.55
N LYS A 335 12.26 19.11 13.83
CA LYS A 335 13.55 18.78 13.19
C LYS A 335 13.45 18.55 11.69
N TYR A 336 12.35 17.99 11.23
CA TYR A 336 12.21 17.51 9.84
C TYR A 336 11.03 18.14 9.10
N TRP A 337 10.16 18.85 9.81
CA TRP A 337 9.10 19.64 9.18
C TRP A 337 9.67 20.88 8.48
N ILE A 338 9.42 20.98 7.18
CA ILE A 338 9.80 22.16 6.37
C ILE A 338 8.93 23.38 6.74
N ASP A 339 7.63 23.17 7.00
CA ASP A 339 6.72 24.22 7.48
C ASP A 339 6.79 24.34 9.01
N PRO A 340 7.18 25.51 9.57
CA PRO A 340 7.26 25.71 11.03
C PRO A 340 5.95 25.49 11.78
N SER A 341 4.79 25.62 11.12
CA SER A 341 3.47 25.38 11.70
C SER A 341 3.06 23.90 11.68
N GLY A 342 3.72 23.09 10.85
CA GLY A 342 3.44 21.67 10.64
C GLY A 342 3.35 20.85 11.94
N PRO A 343 4.39 20.88 12.81
CA PRO A 343 4.38 20.12 14.06
C PRO A 343 3.15 20.35 14.92
N ARG A 344 2.72 21.61 15.08
CA ARG A 344 1.55 21.97 15.88
C ARG A 344 0.25 21.47 15.24
N ARG A 345 0.12 21.63 13.91
CA ARG A 345 -1.03 21.12 13.17
C ARG A 345 -1.14 19.61 13.26
N THR A 346 -0.02 18.88 13.17
CA THR A 346 0.00 17.42 13.36
C THR A 346 -0.51 17.04 14.73
N ILE A 347 0.06 17.57 15.81
CA ILE A 347 -0.35 17.15 17.17
C ILE A 347 -1.84 17.43 17.39
N ASN A 348 -2.33 18.58 16.91
CA ASN A 348 -3.76 18.93 16.98
C ASN A 348 -4.63 18.00 16.12
N LYS A 349 -4.22 17.66 14.90
CA LYS A 349 -4.92 16.70 14.02
C LYS A 349 -5.09 15.35 14.71
N TYR A 350 -4.10 14.93 15.51
CA TYR A 350 -4.15 13.64 16.20
C TYR A 350 -4.87 13.65 17.55
N ASN A 351 -5.43 14.78 17.99
CA ASN A 351 -6.01 14.93 19.33
C ASN A 351 -7.15 13.94 19.64
N GLU A 352 -7.91 13.53 18.62
CA GLU A 352 -9.01 12.55 18.73
C GLU A 352 -8.54 11.10 18.69
N TYR A 353 -7.30 10.85 18.25
CA TYR A 353 -6.71 9.52 18.16
C TYR A 353 -5.90 9.13 19.39
N TRP A 354 -6.05 9.85 20.51
CA TRP A 354 -5.47 9.47 21.79
C TRP A 354 -6.52 8.78 22.65
N ASP A 355 -6.19 7.60 23.16
CA ASP A 355 -7.01 6.91 24.14
C ASP A 355 -7.12 7.76 25.41
N ARG A 356 -8.35 8.06 25.82
CA ARG A 356 -8.64 8.98 26.93
C ARG A 356 -8.19 8.43 28.28
N LYS A 357 -8.06 7.10 28.43
CA LYS A 357 -7.70 6.47 29.70
C LYS A 357 -6.18 6.36 29.88
N THR A 358 -5.47 6.00 28.82
CA THR A 358 -4.04 5.70 28.84
C THR A 358 -3.17 6.84 28.35
N GLY A 359 -3.74 7.81 27.62
CA GLY A 359 -3.01 8.90 26.97
C GLY A 359 -2.09 8.42 25.84
N ARG A 360 -2.30 7.20 25.32
CA ARG A 360 -1.54 6.58 24.22
C ARG A 360 -2.28 6.73 22.90
N LEU A 361 -1.54 6.73 21.80
CA LEU A 361 -2.12 6.76 20.46
C LEU A 361 -2.92 5.48 20.20
N LEU A 362 -4.09 5.60 19.56
CA LEU A 362 -4.97 4.47 19.28
C LEU A 362 -4.28 3.44 18.36
N PRO A 363 -4.49 2.13 18.58
CA PRO A 363 -3.82 1.09 17.81
C PRO A 363 -4.02 1.18 16.31
N ASN A 364 -5.20 1.59 15.83
CA ASN A 364 -5.44 1.76 14.39
C ASN A 364 -4.51 2.81 13.78
N THR A 365 -4.20 3.87 14.52
CA THR A 365 -3.24 4.89 14.06
C THR A 365 -1.81 4.38 14.12
N VAL A 366 -1.42 3.68 15.19
CA VAL A 366 -0.08 3.10 15.29
C VAL A 366 0.17 2.05 14.19
N ARG A 367 -0.86 1.29 13.82
CA ARG A 367 -0.81 0.28 12.76
C ARG A 367 -0.40 0.88 11.41
N GLU A 368 -0.66 2.15 11.13
CA GLU A 368 -0.22 2.81 9.88
C GLU A 368 1.31 2.76 9.69
N LEU A 369 2.10 2.52 10.75
CA LEU A 369 3.53 2.26 10.63
C LEU A 369 3.87 1.01 9.83
N ILE A 370 2.88 0.15 9.53
CA ILE A 370 3.03 -0.94 8.57
C ILE A 370 3.58 -0.45 7.22
N TYR A 371 3.22 0.77 6.79
CA TYR A 371 3.67 1.38 5.55
C TYR A 371 5.13 1.86 5.58
N CYS A 372 5.83 1.71 6.71
CA CYS A 372 7.29 1.82 6.74
C CYS A 372 7.97 0.66 6.02
N ALA A 373 7.29 -0.49 5.87
CA ALA A 373 7.88 -1.69 5.31
C ALA A 373 8.40 -1.46 3.89
N LYS A 374 9.65 -1.85 3.62
CA LYS A 374 10.31 -1.72 2.31
C LYS A 374 10.88 -3.05 1.81
N PRO A 375 10.07 -4.12 1.68
CA PRO A 375 10.55 -5.45 1.29
C PRO A 375 11.23 -5.45 -0.07
N ILE A 376 10.71 -4.71 -1.05
CA ILE A 376 11.32 -4.62 -2.39
C ILE A 376 12.74 -4.03 -2.33
N LYS A 377 12.93 -2.96 -1.56
CA LYS A 377 14.25 -2.32 -1.41
C LYS A 377 15.26 -3.28 -0.76
N ARG A 378 14.83 -4.16 0.15
CA ARG A 378 15.69 -5.19 0.73
C ARG A 378 16.05 -6.26 -0.29
N LEU A 379 15.06 -6.77 -1.03
CA LEU A 379 15.29 -7.69 -2.14
C LEU A 379 16.28 -7.13 -3.16
N GLU A 380 16.11 -5.86 -3.58
CA GLU A 380 17.04 -5.20 -4.50
C GLU A 380 18.49 -5.20 -3.99
N LYS A 381 18.69 -4.97 -2.68
CA LYS A 381 20.02 -5.00 -2.07
C LYS A 381 20.62 -6.40 -1.99
N GLU A 382 19.79 -7.41 -1.72
CA GLU A 382 20.26 -8.77 -1.47
C GLU A 382 20.47 -9.59 -2.73
N ILE A 383 19.51 -9.55 -3.67
CA ILE A 383 19.57 -10.35 -4.90
C ILE A 383 19.93 -9.52 -6.15
N GLY A 384 19.95 -8.19 -6.03
CA GLY A 384 20.28 -7.26 -7.12
C GLY A 384 19.10 -6.92 -8.03
N LYS A 385 19.03 -5.65 -8.49
CA LYS A 385 17.97 -5.12 -9.36
C LYS A 385 17.74 -5.96 -10.63
N ASN A 386 18.82 -6.48 -11.23
CA ASN A 386 18.72 -7.30 -12.45
C ASN A 386 18.06 -8.66 -12.22
N ARG A 387 18.32 -9.32 -11.08
CA ARG A 387 17.65 -10.58 -10.74
C ARG A 387 16.21 -10.31 -10.36
N LEU A 388 15.95 -9.26 -9.59
CA LEU A 388 14.59 -8.87 -9.22
C LEU A 388 13.71 -8.59 -10.45
N ARG A 389 14.24 -7.87 -11.45
CA ARG A 389 13.55 -7.65 -12.74
C ARG A 389 13.14 -8.94 -13.46
N LYS A 390 13.92 -10.01 -13.33
CA LYS A 390 13.56 -11.33 -13.91
C LYS A 390 12.46 -12.04 -13.12
N LEU A 391 12.24 -11.63 -11.87
CA LEU A 391 11.26 -12.20 -10.93
C LEU A 391 10.03 -11.29 -10.75
N GLU A 392 9.85 -10.26 -11.58
CA GLU A 392 8.71 -9.33 -11.50
C GLU A 392 7.36 -10.02 -11.51
N ASN A 393 7.22 -11.05 -12.35
CA ASN A 393 6.01 -11.86 -12.38
C ASN A 393 5.75 -12.55 -11.04
N LYS A 394 6.79 -12.96 -10.30
CA LYS A 394 6.68 -13.57 -8.98
C LYS A 394 6.36 -12.57 -7.88
N LEU A 395 6.70 -11.28 -8.05
CA LEU A 395 6.31 -10.22 -7.11
C LEU A 395 4.80 -9.95 -7.11
N LEU A 396 4.14 -10.24 -8.23
CA LEU A 396 2.70 -10.03 -8.41
C LEU A 396 1.88 -11.26 -8.02
N GLU A 397 2.50 -12.39 -7.66
CA GLU A 397 1.81 -13.61 -7.26
C GLU A 397 1.68 -13.69 -5.75
N GLY A 398 0.46 -13.82 -5.23
CA GLY A 398 0.16 -13.96 -3.81
C GLY A 398 0.13 -12.65 -3.03
N HIS A 399 -0.63 -12.62 -1.95
CA HIS A 399 -0.58 -11.55 -0.96
C HIS A 399 0.31 -12.00 0.20
N TRP A 400 1.39 -11.28 0.43
CA TRP A 400 2.42 -11.72 1.38
C TRP A 400 2.66 -10.68 2.46
N SER A 401 2.97 -11.12 3.68
CA SER A 401 3.65 -10.25 4.64
C SER A 401 5.01 -9.76 4.09
N PRO A 402 5.58 -8.66 4.60
CA PRO A 402 6.85 -8.13 4.07
C PRO A 402 7.98 -9.17 4.04
N LEU A 403 8.16 -9.93 5.13
CA LEU A 403 9.15 -11.00 5.19
C LEU A 403 8.75 -12.22 4.36
N GLY A 404 7.45 -12.53 4.30
CA GLY A 404 6.92 -13.59 3.45
C GLY A 404 7.25 -13.38 1.97
N LEU A 405 7.10 -12.15 1.47
CA LEU A 405 7.46 -11.78 0.11
C LEU A 405 8.95 -12.00 -0.15
N GLU A 406 9.80 -11.60 0.79
CA GLU A 406 11.24 -11.79 0.67
C GLU A 406 11.62 -13.27 0.56
N PHE A 407 11.04 -14.10 1.43
CA PHE A 407 11.30 -15.53 1.39
C PHE A 407 10.72 -16.20 0.15
N TRP A 408 9.52 -15.79 -0.29
CA TRP A 408 8.91 -16.25 -1.53
C TRP A 408 9.85 -16.05 -2.72
N ILE A 409 10.34 -14.81 -2.90
CA ILE A 409 11.20 -14.44 -4.04
C ILE A 409 12.56 -15.12 -3.99
N LYS A 410 13.15 -15.30 -2.80
CA LYS A 410 14.44 -16.00 -2.65
C LYS A 410 14.38 -17.48 -3.02
N ASN A 411 13.19 -18.09 -2.88
CA ASN A 411 12.92 -19.49 -3.18
C ASN A 411 12.37 -19.70 -4.61
N GLN A 412 12.41 -18.67 -5.47
CA GLN A 412 12.20 -18.77 -6.93
C GLN A 412 13.55 -18.78 -7.65
#